data_AF-H5SNV0-F1
#
_entry.id   AF-H5SNV0-F1
#
_cell.length_a   1.000
_cell.length_b   1.000
_cell.length_c   1.000
_cell.angle_alpha   90.00
_cell.angle_beta   90.00
_cell.angle_gamma   90.00
#
_symmetry.space_group_name_H-M   'P 1'
#
loop_
_entity.id
_entity.type
_entity.pdbx_description
1 polymer ?
#
loop_
_entity_poly.entity_id
_entity_poly.type
_entity_poly.pdbx_seq_one_letter_code
_entity_poly.pdbx_strand_id
1 'polypeptide(L)'
;MLTSRRFWDAIGGLTYAFAQADGAIDESEMRAFARRVEEAFRVLPTNFPERAEAILHLFHTLDYPPEKAYEEAIAHLSEVKEEVRVYRFDILNLFREVIRADGRIHPYEEAFLAKLDADLARIAS
;
A
#
# COMPACT_ATOMS: atom_id res chain seq x y z
N MET A 1 4.78 -8.37 16.71
CA MET A 1 4.32 -6.97 16.89
C MET A 1 2.93 -6.87 16.29
N LEU A 2 2.11 -5.87 16.64
CA LEU A 2 0.82 -5.63 15.99
C LEU A 2 0.93 -4.34 15.15
N THR A 3 0.41 -4.35 13.93
CA THR A 3 0.35 -3.16 13.09
C THR A 3 -0.78 -2.23 13.52
N SER A 4 -0.52 -0.92 13.46
CA SER A 4 -1.43 0.14 13.90
C SER A 4 -2.32 0.66 12.77
N ARG A 5 -3.33 1.46 13.11
CA ARG A 5 -4.14 2.14 12.10
C ARG A 5 -3.31 3.00 11.14
N ARG A 6 -2.30 3.73 11.63
CA ARG A 6 -1.43 4.55 10.77
C ARG A 6 -0.70 3.73 9.71
N PHE A 7 -0.26 2.52 10.07
CA PHE A 7 0.29 1.57 9.11
C PHE A 7 -0.73 1.22 8.03
N TRP A 8 -1.96 0.88 8.41
CA TRP A 8 -3.00 0.51 7.46
C TRP A 8 -3.50 1.67 6.59
N ASP A 9 -3.60 2.87 7.14
CA ASP A 9 -3.90 4.08 6.38
C ASP A 9 -2.81 4.32 5.31
N ALA A 10 -1.54 4.07 5.65
CA ALA A 10 -0.45 4.16 4.69
C ALA A 10 -0.49 3.06 3.62
N ILE A 11 -0.78 1.80 4.00
CA ILE A 11 -0.98 0.72 3.01
C ILE A 11 -2.08 1.11 2.03
N GLY A 12 -3.23 1.60 2.53
CA GLY A 12 -4.31 2.08 1.66
C GLY A 12 -3.89 3.23 0.74
N GLY A 13 -3.14 4.21 1.24
CA GLY A 13 -2.59 5.30 0.44
C GLY A 13 -1.63 4.83 -0.66
N LEU A 14 -0.74 3.88 -0.35
CA LEU A 14 0.15 3.24 -1.35
C LEU A 14 -0.66 2.47 -2.40
N THR A 15 -1.69 1.74 -1.98
CA THR A 15 -2.56 1.00 -2.90
C THR A 15 -3.32 1.95 -3.83
N TYR A 16 -3.83 3.07 -3.32
CA TYR A 16 -4.44 4.12 -4.13
C TYR A 16 -3.46 4.72 -5.13
N ALA A 17 -2.28 5.12 -4.66
CA ALA A 17 -1.23 5.70 -5.50
C ALA A 17 -0.84 4.77 -6.64
N PHE A 18 -0.70 3.47 -6.35
CA PHE A 18 -0.40 2.46 -7.35
C PHE A 18 -1.52 2.32 -8.38
N ALA A 19 -2.75 2.13 -7.92
CA ALA A 19 -3.88 1.87 -8.80
C ALA A 19 -4.22 3.06 -9.72
N GLN A 20 -4.10 4.28 -9.21
CA GLN A 20 -4.32 5.51 -10.00
C GLN A 20 -3.15 5.86 -10.93
N ALA A 21 -1.97 5.26 -10.77
CA ALA A 21 -0.81 5.60 -11.58
C ALA A 21 -1.00 5.31 -13.08
N ASP A 22 -1.83 4.33 -13.43
CA ASP A 22 -2.17 3.98 -14.82
C ASP A 22 -3.36 4.81 -15.37
N GLY A 23 -3.99 5.64 -14.53
CA GLY A 23 -5.00 6.65 -14.92
C GLY A 23 -6.31 6.12 -15.51
N ALA A 24 -6.48 4.80 -15.62
CA ALA A 24 -7.59 4.17 -16.34
C ALA A 24 -8.39 3.15 -15.52
N ILE A 25 -8.11 3.00 -14.22
CA ILE A 25 -8.79 2.02 -13.37
C ILE A 25 -10.21 2.50 -13.00
N ASP A 26 -11.22 1.67 -13.24
CA ASP A 26 -12.59 2.00 -12.85
C ASP A 26 -12.86 1.69 -11.35
N GLU A 27 -14.01 2.13 -10.82
CA GLU A 27 -14.35 1.95 -9.40
C GLU A 27 -14.47 0.48 -8.99
N SER A 28 -14.83 -0.41 -9.92
CA SER A 28 -14.97 -1.85 -9.68
C SER A 28 -13.60 -2.55 -9.63
N GLU A 29 -12.71 -2.20 -10.55
CA GLU A 29 -11.32 -2.66 -10.58
C GLU A 29 -10.56 -2.15 -9.36
N MET A 30 -10.80 -0.91 -8.97
CA MET A 30 -10.23 -0.31 -7.77
C MET A 30 -10.63 -1.08 -6.49
N ARG A 31 -11.92 -1.41 -6.35
CA ARG A 31 -12.41 -2.21 -5.22
C ARG A 31 -11.84 -3.64 -5.24
N ALA A 32 -11.72 -4.25 -6.41
CA ALA A 32 -11.12 -5.58 -6.55
C ALA A 32 -9.65 -5.55 -6.13
N PHE A 33 -8.91 -4.53 -6.54
CA PHE A 33 -7.51 -4.33 -6.20
C PHE A 33 -7.31 -4.11 -4.70
N ALA A 34 -8.10 -3.21 -4.09
CA ALA A 34 -8.08 -2.95 -2.66
C ALA A 34 -8.36 -4.20 -1.82
N ARG A 35 -9.34 -5.03 -2.23
CA ARG A 35 -9.61 -6.32 -1.58
C ARG A 35 -8.43 -7.27 -1.69
N ARG A 36 -7.78 -7.35 -2.86
CA ARG A 36 -6.62 -8.21 -3.07
C ARG A 36 -5.45 -7.80 -2.20
N VAL A 37 -5.21 -6.50 -2.04
CA VAL A 37 -4.21 -6.00 -1.09
C VAL A 37 -4.58 -6.37 0.34
N GLU A 38 -5.82 -6.12 0.76
CA GLU A 38 -6.23 -6.47 2.12
C GLU A 38 -6.03 -7.96 2.40
N GLU A 39 -6.48 -8.84 1.48
CA GLU A 39 -6.33 -10.29 1.58
C GLU A 39 -4.86 -10.73 1.67
N ALA A 40 -3.99 -10.17 0.82
CA ALA A 40 -2.55 -10.45 0.87
C ALA A 40 -1.96 -10.03 2.22
N PHE A 41 -2.33 -8.85 2.72
CA PHE A 41 -1.81 -8.30 3.97
C PHE A 41 -2.45 -8.89 5.23
N ARG A 42 -3.50 -9.73 5.16
CA ARG A 42 -4.12 -10.39 6.33
C ARG A 42 -3.15 -11.23 7.15
N VAL A 43 -2.05 -11.66 6.56
CA VAL A 43 -0.99 -12.41 7.25
C VAL A 43 -0.26 -11.55 8.30
N LEU A 44 -0.32 -10.22 8.17
CA LEU A 44 0.28 -9.30 9.13
C LEU A 44 -0.66 -9.10 10.32
N PRO A 45 -0.19 -9.36 11.55
CA PRO A 45 -1.01 -9.21 12.74
C PRO A 45 -1.32 -7.73 13.01
N THR A 46 -2.58 -7.42 13.33
CA THR A 46 -3.07 -6.04 13.49
C THR A 46 -3.77 -5.84 14.83
N ASN A 47 -3.72 -4.61 15.37
CA ASN A 47 -4.61 -4.16 16.44
C ASN A 47 -5.83 -3.37 15.94
N PHE A 48 -5.94 -3.21 14.62
CA PHE A 48 -6.97 -2.46 13.92
C PHE A 48 -7.81 -3.42 13.06
N PRO A 49 -8.92 -3.97 13.59
CA PRO A 49 -9.73 -4.94 12.88
C PRO A 49 -10.43 -4.35 11.66
N GLU A 50 -10.71 -3.04 11.64
CA GLU A 50 -11.39 -2.32 10.54
C GLU A 50 -10.44 -1.88 9.40
N ARG A 51 -9.27 -2.52 9.30
CA ARG A 51 -8.26 -2.22 8.26
C ARG A 51 -8.81 -2.34 6.83
N ALA A 52 -9.73 -3.26 6.60
CA ALA A 52 -10.31 -3.51 5.28
C ALA A 52 -11.17 -2.33 4.85
N GLU A 53 -12.04 -1.87 5.75
CA GLU A 53 -12.87 -0.69 5.57
C GLU A 53 -12.01 0.57 5.41
N ALA A 54 -10.92 0.70 6.17
CA ALA A 54 -10.03 1.86 6.07
C ALA A 54 -9.33 1.95 4.72
N ILE A 55 -8.77 0.83 4.23
CA ILE A 55 -8.16 0.76 2.90
C ILE A 55 -9.21 1.16 1.85
N LEU A 56 -10.39 0.53 1.87
CA LEU A 56 -11.47 0.83 0.91
C LEU A 56 -11.97 2.27 1.00
N HIS A 57 -12.06 2.83 2.22
CA HIS A 57 -12.55 4.19 2.44
C HIS A 57 -11.64 5.22 1.78
N LEU A 58 -10.31 5.02 1.83
CA LEU A 58 -9.35 5.93 1.21
C LEU A 58 -9.62 6.10 -0.28
N PHE A 59 -9.98 5.04 -1.01
CA PHE A 59 -10.30 5.15 -2.44
C PHE A 59 -11.51 6.03 -2.75
N HIS A 60 -12.43 6.18 -1.81
CA HIS A 60 -13.60 7.03 -1.98
C HIS A 60 -13.37 8.46 -1.48
N THR A 61 -12.39 8.67 -0.60
CA THR A 61 -12.13 9.98 0.00
C THR A 61 -10.95 10.73 -0.61
N LEU A 62 -10.01 10.02 -1.23
CA LEU A 62 -8.87 10.65 -1.89
C LEU A 62 -9.30 11.17 -3.26
N ASP A 63 -9.37 12.48 -3.37
CA ASP A 63 -9.70 13.22 -4.61
C ASP A 63 -8.49 14.08 -5.04
N TYR A 64 -7.31 13.47 -5.05
CA TYR A 64 -6.07 14.14 -5.40
C TYR A 64 -5.10 13.20 -6.13
N PRO A 65 -4.02 13.73 -6.75
CA PRO A 65 -3.13 12.93 -7.59
C PRO A 65 -2.42 11.78 -6.84
N PRO A 66 -2.09 10.66 -7.53
CA PRO A 66 -1.44 9.49 -6.92
C PRO A 66 -0.10 9.81 -6.26
N GLU A 67 0.64 10.80 -6.75
CA GLU A 67 1.91 11.24 -6.16
C GLU A 67 1.72 11.77 -4.74
N LYS A 68 0.67 12.54 -4.53
CA LYS A 68 0.33 13.07 -3.21
C LYS A 68 -0.10 11.95 -2.26
N ALA A 69 -0.88 10.98 -2.74
CA ALA A 69 -1.27 9.81 -1.95
C ALA A 69 -0.04 9.01 -1.49
N TYR A 70 0.93 8.86 -2.39
CA TYR A 70 2.19 8.21 -2.08
C TYR A 70 2.96 8.98 -1.00
N GLU A 71 3.13 10.29 -1.15
CA GLU A 71 3.86 11.13 -0.19
C GLU A 71 3.24 11.07 1.22
N GLU A 72 1.91 11.19 1.31
CA GLU A 72 1.19 11.07 2.58
C GLU A 72 1.34 9.67 3.20
N ALA A 73 1.30 8.62 2.37
CA ALA A 73 1.51 7.26 2.85
C ALA A 73 2.93 7.05 3.41
N ILE A 74 3.96 7.55 2.73
CA ILE A 74 5.34 7.49 3.23
C ILE A 74 5.51 8.30 4.51
N ALA A 75 4.84 9.45 4.64
CA ALA A 75 4.83 10.23 5.87
C ALA A 75 4.21 9.43 7.03
N HIS A 76 3.06 8.80 6.82
CA HIS A 76 2.43 7.94 7.82
C HIS A 76 3.30 6.74 8.21
N LEU A 77 3.97 6.08 7.25
CA LEU A 77 4.93 5.00 7.56
C LEU A 77 6.11 5.49 8.38
N SER A 78 6.54 6.74 8.18
CA SER A 78 7.63 7.35 8.95
C SER A 78 7.24 7.57 10.42
N GLU A 79 5.95 7.77 10.72
CA GLU A 79 5.43 7.87 12.10
C GLU A 79 5.44 6.51 12.82
N VAL A 80 5.41 5.40 12.08
CA VAL A 80 5.38 4.02 12.60
C VAL A 80 6.66 3.25 12.26
N LYS A 81 7.82 3.91 12.38
CA LYS A 81 9.13 3.38 11.98
C LYS A 81 9.44 1.96 12.47
N GLU A 82 9.11 1.61 13.71
CA GLU A 82 9.37 0.24 14.21
C GLU A 82 8.50 -0.81 13.50
N GLU A 83 7.26 -0.46 13.14
CA GLU A 83 6.39 -1.30 12.31
C GLU A 83 6.99 -1.53 10.93
N VAL A 84 7.49 -0.46 10.31
CA VAL A 84 8.18 -0.54 9.03
C VAL A 84 9.45 -1.38 9.13
N ARG A 85 10.26 -1.22 10.18
CA ARG A 85 11.49 -2.01 10.35
C ARG A 85 11.22 -3.50 10.40
N VAL A 86 10.15 -3.92 11.07
CA VAL A 86 9.77 -5.34 11.17
C VAL A 86 9.16 -5.85 9.88
N TYR A 87 8.27 -5.08 9.25
CA TYR A 87 7.45 -5.56 8.13
C TYR A 87 7.89 -5.06 6.74
N ARG A 88 9.01 -4.35 6.60
CA ARG A 88 9.47 -3.78 5.32
C ARG A 88 9.47 -4.80 4.17
N PHE A 89 10.05 -5.97 4.41
CA PHE A 89 10.15 -6.98 3.36
C PHE A 89 8.78 -7.61 3.07
N ASP A 90 7.92 -7.75 4.09
CA ASP A 90 6.55 -8.21 3.89
C ASP A 90 5.75 -7.21 3.05
N ILE A 91 5.82 -5.91 3.34
CA ILE A 91 5.16 -4.87 2.53
C ILE A 91 5.56 -5.01 1.06
N LEU A 92 6.86 -5.09 0.76
CA LEU A 92 7.35 -5.20 -0.61
C LEU A 92 6.94 -6.51 -1.29
N ASN A 93 7.02 -7.63 -0.58
CA ASN A 93 6.67 -8.93 -1.14
C ASN A 93 5.18 -9.04 -1.41
N LEU A 94 4.34 -8.55 -0.50
CA LEU A 94 2.89 -8.57 -0.64
C LEU A 94 2.43 -7.65 -1.78
N PHE A 95 2.99 -6.44 -1.91
CA PHE A 95 2.72 -5.61 -3.10
C PHE A 95 3.16 -6.32 -4.38
N ARG A 96 4.33 -6.95 -4.39
CA ARG A 96 4.80 -7.72 -5.55
C ARG A 96 3.87 -8.90 -5.89
N GLU A 97 3.32 -9.59 -4.90
CA GLU A 97 2.34 -10.68 -5.10
C GLU A 97 1.03 -10.16 -5.69
N VAL A 98 0.54 -9.02 -5.21
CA VAL A 98 -0.66 -8.38 -5.75
C VAL A 98 -0.45 -7.94 -7.19
N ILE A 99 0.72 -7.37 -7.51
CA ILE A 99 1.06 -6.90 -8.85
C ILE A 99 1.21 -8.07 -9.83
N ARG A 100 1.91 -9.15 -9.45
CA ARG A 100 2.13 -10.33 -10.31
C ARG A 100 0.89 -11.19 -10.53
N ALA A 101 -0.25 -10.76 -10.01
CA ALA A 101 -1.55 -11.42 -10.15
C ALA A 101 -1.92 -11.79 -11.59
N ASP A 102 -1.53 -10.96 -12.54
CA ASP A 102 -1.83 -11.09 -13.98
C ASP A 102 -0.73 -11.85 -14.76
N GLY A 103 0.34 -12.26 -14.06
CA GLY A 103 1.47 -12.99 -14.63
C GLY A 103 2.53 -12.13 -15.31
N ARG A 104 2.42 -10.80 -15.29
CA ARG A 104 3.43 -9.87 -15.83
C ARG A 104 3.77 -8.80 -14.79
N ILE A 105 4.88 -8.11 -15.02
CA ILE A 105 5.23 -6.88 -14.29
C ILE A 105 5.52 -5.85 -15.36
N HIS A 106 4.77 -4.76 -15.33
CA HIS A 106 4.96 -3.63 -16.22
C HIS A 106 6.11 -2.74 -15.70
N PRO A 107 6.84 -2.02 -16.59
CA PRO A 107 7.96 -1.18 -16.18
C PRO A 107 7.62 -0.14 -15.10
N TYR A 108 6.39 0.38 -15.10
CA TYR A 108 5.95 1.35 -14.10
C TYR A 108 5.78 0.72 -12.71
N GLU A 109 5.32 -0.53 -12.64
CA GLU A 109 5.14 -1.26 -11.39
C GLU A 109 6.49 -1.62 -10.76
N GLU A 110 7.45 -1.97 -11.60
CA GLU A 110 8.84 -2.19 -11.18
C GLU A 110 9.46 -0.90 -10.64
N ALA A 111 9.24 0.24 -11.32
CA ALA A 111 9.68 1.55 -10.83
C ALA A 111 9.01 1.93 -9.49
N PHE A 112 7.71 1.65 -9.34
CA PHE A 112 6.98 1.86 -8.08
C PHE A 112 7.58 1.03 -6.94
N LEU A 113 7.80 -0.28 -7.17
CA LEU A 113 8.38 -1.19 -6.18
C LEU A 113 9.81 -0.78 -5.81
N ALA A 114 10.62 -0.36 -6.77
CA ALA A 114 11.98 0.11 -6.53
C ALA A 114 11.99 1.39 -5.68
N LYS A 115 11.11 2.35 -5.99
CA LYS A 115 10.94 3.57 -5.18
C LYS A 115 10.49 3.23 -3.76
N LEU A 116 9.47 2.38 -3.63
CA LEU A 116 8.96 1.93 -2.34
C LEU A 116 10.04 1.24 -1.50
N ASP A 117 10.87 0.39 -2.10
CA ASP A 117 11.96 -0.26 -1.38
C ASP A 117 12.97 0.75 -0.82
N ALA A 118 13.36 1.74 -1.63
CA ALA A 118 14.27 2.80 -1.19
C ALA A 118 13.69 3.62 -0.03
N ASP A 119 12.40 3.99 -0.10
CA ASP A 119 11.75 4.75 0.97
C ASP A 119 11.57 3.93 2.25
N LEU A 120 11.14 2.66 2.15
CA LEU A 120 11.05 1.79 3.32
C LEU A 120 12.42 1.54 3.95
N ALA A 121 13.48 1.41 3.14
CA ALA A 121 14.86 1.28 3.63
C ALA A 121 15.27 2.51 4.46
N ARG A 122 14.98 3.71 3.94
CA ARG A 122 15.26 4.99 4.59
C ARG A 122 14.48 5.18 5.89
N ILE A 123 13.23 4.71 5.95
CA ILE A 123 12.43 4.76 7.18
C ILE A 123 12.99 3.78 8.21
N ALA A 124 13.32 2.56 7.79
CA ALA A 124 13.77 1.49 8.69
C ALA A 124 15.16 1.73 9.31
N SER A 125 16.03 2.50 8.65
CA SER A 125 17.34 2.96 9.16
C SER A 125 17.16 3.97 10.28
#